data_AF-H6W8G5-F1
#
_entry.id   AF-H6W8G5-F1
#
_cell.length_a   1.000
_cell.length_b   1.000
_cell.length_c   1.000
_cell.angle_alpha   90.00
_cell.angle_beta   90.00
_cell.angle_gamma   90.00
#
_symmetry.space_group_name_H-M   'P 1'
#
loop_
_entity.id
_entity.type
_entity.pdbx_description
1 polymer ?
#
loop_
_entity_poly.entity_id
_entity_poly.type
_entity_poly.pdbx_seq_one_letter_code
_entity_poly.pdbx_strand_id
1 'polypeptide(L)'
;MNFKKLIALLFIVLNIASLPTYAGVSKTFKDNCASTTAKLVQSVQLVNISSDVNKDSKGIYISSSAGKTWFIPGGQYYPDNYLSNEMRKIAMAAVLSNVRVNLCASEAYTPNHVWAIELAP
;
A
#
# COMPACT_ATOMS: atom_id res chain seq x y z
N MET A 1 -47.99 2.45 -9.93
CA MET A 1 -46.53 2.74 -9.97
C MET A 1 -45.86 1.61 -10.75
N ASN A 2 -45.20 1.92 -11.87
CA ASN A 2 -44.79 0.91 -12.87
C ASN A 2 -43.64 0.03 -12.32
N PHE A 3 -43.85 -1.28 -12.17
CA PHE A 3 -42.88 -2.24 -11.60
C PHE A 3 -41.49 -2.15 -12.26
N LYS A 4 -41.47 -1.83 -13.57
CA LYS A 4 -40.25 -1.56 -14.35
C LYS A 4 -39.41 -0.39 -13.83
N LYS A 5 -40.05 0.66 -13.29
CA LYS A 5 -39.34 1.82 -12.69
C LYS A 5 -38.71 1.47 -11.34
N LEU A 6 -39.33 0.55 -10.58
CA LEU A 6 -38.82 0.10 -9.28
C LEU A 6 -37.54 -0.72 -9.44
N ILE A 7 -37.50 -1.62 -10.43
CA ILE A 7 -36.32 -2.44 -10.75
C ILE A 7 -35.16 -1.56 -11.23
N ALA A 8 -35.42 -0.60 -12.12
CA ALA A 8 -34.39 0.31 -12.62
C ALA A 8 -33.73 1.13 -11.48
N LEU A 9 -34.52 1.60 -10.51
CA LEU A 9 -34.03 2.27 -9.31
C LEU A 9 -33.16 1.35 -8.44
N LEU A 10 -33.56 0.08 -8.29
CA LEU A 10 -32.79 -0.91 -7.53
C LEU A 10 -31.40 -1.16 -8.15
N PHE A 11 -31.33 -1.28 -9.48
CA PHE A 11 -30.07 -1.45 -10.20
C PHE A 11 -29.14 -0.24 -10.07
N ILE A 12 -29.67 0.98 -10.06
CA ILE A 12 -28.86 2.19 -9.90
C ILE A 12 -28.27 2.25 -8.48
N VAL A 13 -29.06 1.92 -7.45
CA VAL A 13 -28.58 1.92 -6.05
C VAL A 13 -27.54 0.83 -5.81
N LEU A 14 -27.73 -0.37 -6.38
CA LEU A 14 -26.77 -1.48 -6.28
C LEU A 14 -25.43 -1.21 -6.99
N ASN A 15 -25.43 -0.43 -8.09
CA ASN A 15 -24.20 -0.07 -8.81
C ASN A 15 -23.43 1.09 -8.18
N ILE A 16 -24.09 1.94 -7.37
CA ILE A 16 -23.41 3.03 -6.65
C ILE A 16 -22.78 2.50 -5.35
N ALA A 17 -23.40 1.51 -4.71
CA ALA A 17 -22.91 0.90 -3.48
C ALA A 17 -21.70 -0.05 -3.67
N SER A 18 -21.36 -0.41 -4.92
CA SER A 18 -20.24 -1.31 -5.24
C SER A 18 -18.94 -0.59 -5.57
N LEU A 19 -18.91 0.75 -5.49
CA LEU A 19 -17.64 1.47 -5.49
C LEU A 19 -16.93 1.16 -4.17
N PRO A 20 -15.72 0.57 -4.19
CA PRO A 20 -14.95 0.37 -2.96
C PRO A 20 -14.70 1.75 -2.37
N THR A 21 -15.43 2.06 -1.28
CA THR A 21 -15.15 3.24 -0.47
C THR A 21 -13.81 2.99 0.16
N TYR A 22 -12.76 3.52 -0.48
CA TYR A 22 -11.39 3.40 -0.01
C TYR A 22 -11.33 3.88 1.43
N ALA A 23 -11.11 2.95 2.37
CA ALA A 23 -10.90 3.35 3.75
C ALA A 23 -9.58 4.14 3.77
N GLY A 24 -9.67 5.42 4.15
CA GLY A 24 -8.48 6.24 4.32
C GLY A 24 -7.50 5.62 5.32
N VAL A 25 -6.28 6.17 5.39
CA VAL A 25 -5.25 5.72 6.33
C VAL A 25 -5.79 5.63 7.76
N SER A 26 -5.48 4.53 8.46
CA SER A 26 -5.94 4.39 9.85
C SER A 26 -5.32 5.47 10.75
N LYS A 27 -6.06 5.89 11.79
CA LYS A 27 -5.55 6.86 12.77
C LYS A 27 -4.26 6.35 13.42
N THR A 28 -4.22 5.07 13.79
CA THR A 28 -3.05 4.44 14.41
C THR A 28 -1.84 4.49 13.48
N PHE A 29 -1.99 4.19 12.19
CA PHE A 29 -0.89 4.26 11.24
C PHE A 29 -0.40 5.70 11.04
N LYS A 30 -1.32 6.65 10.95
CA LYS A 30 -1.00 8.08 10.83
C LYS A 30 -0.23 8.59 12.05
N ASP A 31 -0.71 8.28 13.25
CA ASP A 31 -0.10 8.72 14.51
C ASP A 31 1.29 8.09 14.70
N ASN A 32 1.43 6.79 14.39
CA ASN A 32 2.72 6.09 14.44
C ASN A 32 3.72 6.63 13.42
N CYS A 33 3.28 7.00 12.21
CA CYS A 33 4.19 7.59 11.24
C CYS A 33 4.64 8.99 11.69
N ALA A 34 3.72 9.79 12.23
CA ALA A 34 3.97 11.14 12.71
C ALA A 34 4.91 11.21 13.94
N SER A 35 5.07 10.11 14.68
CA SER A 35 6.04 10.03 15.79
C SER A 35 7.48 9.77 15.33
N THR A 36 7.71 9.65 14.01
CA THR A 36 9.02 9.40 13.41
C THR A 36 9.44 10.55 12.48
N THR A 37 10.64 10.47 11.92
CA THR A 37 11.11 11.40 10.87
C THR A 37 10.64 11.03 9.46
N ALA A 38 9.98 9.89 9.29
CA ALA A 38 9.45 9.45 8.01
C ALA A 38 8.21 10.26 7.58
N LYS A 39 7.88 10.19 6.30
CA LYS A 39 6.73 10.87 5.70
C LYS A 39 5.63 9.86 5.38
N LEU A 40 4.40 10.25 5.71
CA LEU A 40 3.21 9.50 5.33
C LEU A 40 2.91 9.72 3.84
N VAL A 41 2.86 8.65 3.07
CA VAL A 41 2.46 8.62 1.66
C VAL A 41 1.17 7.81 1.56
N GLN A 42 0.07 8.44 1.16
CA GLN A 42 -1.26 7.83 1.21
C GLN A 42 -1.73 7.37 -0.17
N SER A 43 -2.58 6.36 -0.19
CA SER A 43 -3.29 5.89 -1.39
C SER A 43 -2.36 5.58 -2.57
N VAL A 44 -1.24 4.90 -2.28
CA VAL A 44 -0.24 4.51 -3.28
C VAL A 44 -0.74 3.28 -4.03
N GLN A 45 -0.92 3.44 -5.35
CA GLN A 45 -1.16 2.31 -6.25
C GLN A 45 0.18 1.71 -6.67
N LEU A 46 0.55 0.56 -6.09
CA LEU A 46 1.73 -0.20 -6.49
C LEU A 46 1.45 -0.99 -7.76
N VAL A 47 2.38 -0.93 -8.70
CA VAL A 47 2.29 -1.64 -10.00
C VAL A 47 3.43 -2.61 -10.23
N ASN A 48 4.50 -2.51 -9.43
CA ASN A 48 5.66 -3.38 -9.55
C ASN A 48 6.27 -3.68 -8.17
N ILE A 49 6.75 -4.90 -8.03
CA ILE A 49 7.64 -5.34 -6.95
C ILE A 49 8.82 -6.08 -7.60
N SER A 50 10.04 -5.66 -7.30
CA SER A 50 11.25 -6.24 -7.86
C SER A 50 12.22 -6.68 -6.78
N SER A 51 12.87 -7.81 -7.00
CA SER A 51 13.95 -8.33 -6.16
C SER A 51 15.25 -8.26 -6.94
N ASP A 52 16.29 -7.72 -6.33
CA ASP A 52 17.63 -7.65 -6.91
C ASP A 52 18.65 -8.26 -5.94
N VAL A 53 19.59 -9.03 -6.49
CA VAL A 53 20.66 -9.74 -5.77
C VAL A 53 22.04 -9.19 -6.07
N ASN A 54 22.15 -8.22 -6.97
CA ASN A 54 23.39 -7.52 -7.28
C ASN A 54 23.93 -6.79 -6.05
N LYS A 55 25.26 -6.75 -5.92
CA LYS A 55 25.94 -6.25 -4.72
C LYS A 55 25.50 -4.84 -4.32
N ASP A 56 25.34 -3.94 -5.29
CA ASP A 56 25.12 -2.51 -5.05
C ASP A 56 23.63 -2.13 -4.99
N SER A 57 22.73 -3.03 -5.41
CA SER A 57 21.28 -2.83 -5.45
C SER A 57 20.52 -3.97 -4.77
N LYS A 58 21.17 -4.71 -3.86
CA LYS A 58 20.56 -5.87 -3.23
C LYS A 58 19.34 -5.47 -2.40
N GLY A 59 18.19 -6.07 -2.70
CA GLY A 59 17.00 -6.02 -1.86
C GLY A 59 15.70 -6.00 -2.65
N ILE A 60 14.64 -5.52 -1.99
CA ILE A 60 13.28 -5.51 -2.54
C ILE A 60 12.82 -4.07 -2.74
N TYR A 61 12.33 -3.79 -3.94
CA TYR A 61 11.85 -2.48 -4.34
C TYR A 61 10.39 -2.56 -4.77
N ILE A 62 9.64 -1.50 -4.50
CA ILE A 62 8.25 -1.36 -4.91
C ILE A 62 8.09 -0.05 -5.68
N SER A 63 7.32 -0.06 -6.76
CA SER A 63 7.11 1.12 -7.58
C SER A 63 5.62 1.39 -7.79
N SER A 64 5.26 2.67 -7.73
CA SER A 64 3.91 3.15 -7.99
C SER A 64 3.65 3.39 -9.47
N SER A 65 2.37 3.45 -9.85
CA SER A 65 1.94 3.87 -11.19
C SER A 65 2.45 5.27 -11.59
N ALA A 66 2.77 6.13 -10.61
CA ALA A 66 3.35 7.46 -10.82
C ALA A 66 4.88 7.46 -11.00
N GLY A 67 5.54 6.29 -11.06
CA GLY A 67 6.98 6.17 -11.28
C GLY A 67 7.85 6.39 -10.04
N LYS A 68 7.26 6.61 -8.86
CA LYS A 68 8.02 6.65 -7.59
C LYS A 68 8.36 5.25 -7.13
N THR A 69 9.58 5.06 -6.63
CA THR A 69 10.11 3.78 -6.13
C THR A 69 10.52 3.92 -4.67
N TRP A 70 10.27 2.88 -3.89
CA TRP A 70 10.70 2.74 -2.49
C TRP A 70 11.44 1.43 -2.30
N PHE A 71 12.26 1.38 -1.26
CA PHE A 71 12.98 0.19 -0.82
C PHE A 71 12.31 -0.38 0.44
N ILE A 72 12.11 -1.70 0.50
CA ILE A 72 11.66 -2.39 1.72
C ILE A 72 12.91 -2.94 2.42
N PRO A 73 13.34 -2.35 3.55
CA PRO A 73 14.44 -2.88 4.34
C PRO A 73 14.18 -4.33 4.77
N GLY A 74 15.25 -5.09 4.92
CA GLY A 74 15.21 -6.37 5.60
C GLY A 74 15.72 -6.24 7.04
N GLY A 75 15.34 -7.19 7.89
CA GLY A 75 16.04 -7.48 9.14
C GLY A 75 16.78 -8.80 9.03
N GLN A 76 18.00 -8.89 9.56
CA GLN A 76 18.72 -10.17 9.64
C GLN A 76 18.16 -11.05 10.75
N TYR A 77 17.69 -10.44 11.84
CA TYR A 77 17.27 -11.10 13.06
C TYR A 77 15.81 -10.83 13.38
N TYR A 78 15.23 -11.67 14.24
CA TYR A 78 13.90 -11.48 14.79
C TYR A 78 13.87 -10.27 15.75
N PRO A 79 12.79 -9.45 15.78
CA PRO A 79 11.52 -9.62 15.05
C PRO A 79 11.49 -9.00 13.64
N ASP A 80 12.50 -8.21 13.29
CA ASP A 80 12.46 -7.37 12.08
C ASP A 80 12.45 -8.19 10.79
N ASN A 81 13.07 -9.37 10.77
CA ASN A 81 13.04 -10.27 9.64
C ASN A 81 11.61 -10.73 9.29
N TYR A 82 10.80 -11.03 10.30
CA TYR A 82 9.41 -11.43 10.16
C TYR A 82 8.56 -10.26 9.67
N LEU A 83 8.68 -9.10 10.30
CA LEU A 83 7.94 -7.89 9.92
C LEU A 83 8.28 -7.47 8.48
N SER A 84 9.56 -7.44 8.11
CA SER A 84 10.01 -7.15 6.75
C SER A 84 9.41 -8.12 5.72
N ASN A 85 9.25 -9.40 6.09
CA ASN A 85 8.63 -10.40 5.23
C ASN A 85 7.13 -10.16 5.04
N GLU A 86 6.41 -9.78 6.11
CA GLU A 86 5.00 -9.40 6.02
C GLU A 86 4.81 -8.14 5.17
N MET A 87 5.70 -7.14 5.28
CA MET A 87 5.67 -5.95 4.41
C MET A 87 5.78 -6.32 2.93
N ARG A 88 6.64 -7.28 2.58
CA ARG A 88 6.80 -7.78 1.20
C ARG A 88 5.53 -8.49 0.72
N LYS A 89 4.88 -9.28 1.57
CA LYS A 89 3.60 -9.94 1.25
C LYS A 89 2.49 -8.92 1.02
N ILE A 90 2.39 -7.89 1.85
CA ILE A 90 1.43 -6.79 1.67
C ILE A 90 1.67 -6.08 0.34
N ALA A 91 2.93 -5.75 0.02
CA ALA A 91 3.26 -5.12 -1.25
C ALA A 91 2.92 -6.00 -2.46
N MET A 92 3.24 -7.29 -2.40
CA MET A 92 2.89 -8.25 -3.45
C MET A 92 1.37 -8.37 -3.62
N ALA A 93 0.63 -8.48 -2.51
CA ALA A 93 -0.83 -8.53 -2.54
C ALA A 93 -1.41 -7.26 -3.17
N ALA A 94 -0.91 -6.07 -2.80
CA ALA A 94 -1.33 -4.79 -3.36
C ALA A 94 -1.12 -4.73 -4.89
N VAL A 95 0.05 -5.16 -5.38
CA VAL A 95 0.35 -5.23 -6.83
C VAL A 95 -0.62 -6.18 -7.54
N LEU A 96 -0.85 -7.38 -6.99
CA LEU A 96 -1.69 -8.40 -7.63
C LEU A 96 -3.19 -8.07 -7.62
N SER A 97 -3.67 -7.40 -6.57
CA SER A 97 -5.09 -7.09 -6.37
C SER A 97 -5.48 -5.68 -6.77
N ASN A 98 -4.52 -4.85 -7.21
CA ASN A 98 -4.71 -3.44 -7.49
C ASN A 98 -5.28 -2.65 -6.29
N VAL A 99 -5.05 -3.16 -5.08
CA VAL A 99 -5.40 -2.50 -3.82
C VAL A 99 -4.30 -1.47 -3.50
N ARG A 100 -4.70 -0.29 -3.03
CA ARG A 100 -3.72 0.76 -2.70
C ARG A 100 -3.20 0.59 -1.27
N VAL A 101 -1.99 1.10 -1.03
CA VAL A 101 -1.34 1.04 0.28
C VAL A 101 -1.06 2.44 0.82
N ASN A 102 -0.96 2.55 2.14
CA ASN A 102 -0.36 3.69 2.80
C ASN A 102 1.05 3.32 3.25
N LEU A 103 2.02 4.20 3.01
CA LEU A 103 3.43 4.00 3.37
C LEU A 103 3.84 5.04 4.40
N CYS A 104 4.65 4.61 5.37
CA CYS A 104 5.48 5.51 6.15
C CYS A 104 6.91 5.35 5.65
N ALA A 105 7.43 6.34 4.94
CA ALA A 105 8.70 6.22 4.22
C ALA A 105 9.72 7.28 4.66
N SER A 106 10.93 6.84 5.00
CA SER A 106 12.04 7.72 5.35
C SER A 106 12.72 8.28 4.12
N GLU A 107 12.87 9.59 4.09
CA GLU A 107 13.56 10.34 3.03
C GLU A 107 15.08 10.46 3.28
N ALA A 108 15.60 9.83 4.34
CA ALA A 108 17.02 9.79 4.65
C ALA A 108 17.84 8.89 3.69
N TYR A 109 17.16 8.14 2.82
CA TYR A 109 17.74 7.16 1.90
C TYR A 109 17.17 7.37 0.50
N THR A 110 17.89 6.92 -0.53
CA THR A 110 17.42 6.94 -1.91
C THR A 110 17.64 5.57 -2.57
N PRO A 111 16.59 4.86 -2.99
CA PRO A 111 15.17 5.19 -2.84
C PRO A 111 14.71 5.28 -1.38
N ASN A 112 13.63 6.01 -1.10
CA ASN A 112 13.10 6.17 0.26
C ASN A 112 12.82 4.79 0.89
N HIS A 113 13.21 4.60 2.15
CA HIS A 113 13.01 3.34 2.86
C HIS A 113 11.61 3.27 3.47
N VAL A 114 10.87 2.21 3.20
CA VAL A 114 9.56 1.95 3.84
C VAL A 114 9.80 1.45 5.26
N TRP A 115 9.32 2.18 6.27
CA TRP A 115 9.38 1.77 7.68
C TRP A 115 8.08 1.11 8.15
N ALA A 116 6.96 1.47 7.53
CA ALA A 116 5.68 0.80 7.76
C ALA A 116 4.83 0.82 6.48
N ILE A 117 3.97 -0.19 6.33
CA ILE A 117 3.01 -0.32 5.23
C ILE A 117 1.66 -0.77 5.78
N GLU A 118 0.60 -0.15 5.30
CA GLU A 118 -0.78 -0.51 5.60
C GLU A 118 -1.50 -0.81 4.28
N LEU A 119 -2.08 -2.01 4.18
CA LEU A 119 -2.99 -2.35 3.10
C LEU A 119 -4.34 -1.67 3.37
N ALA A 120 -4.78 -0.81 2.46
CA ALA A 120 -6.05 -0.12 2.64
C ALA A 120 -7.15 -0.85 1.86
N PRO A 121 -8.23 -1.31 2.53
CA PRO A 121 -9.33 -2.04 1.89
C PRO A 121 -10.17 -1.17 0.94
#